data_AF-A0A355DJV2-F1
#
_entry.id   AF-A0A355DJV2-F1
#
_cell.length_a   1.000
_cell.length_b   1.000
_cell.length_c   1.000
_cell.angle_alpha   90.00
_cell.angle_beta   90.00
_cell.angle_gamma   90.00
#
_symmetry.space_group_name_H-M   'P 1'
#
loop_
_entity.id
_entity.type
_entity.pdbx_description
1 polymer ?
#
loop_
_entity_poly.entity_id
_entity_poly.type
_entity_poly.pdbx_seq_one_letter_code
_entity_poly.pdbx_strand_id
1 'polypeptide(L)'
;GWAKQKQMTTLNLLILRIVMFTLGRFFPNLIRKLLQTVLITGKKNAPFRFHRRLTWQDGQWHVSDELQAKSWQGVIDAGIGGDQTSIYVVMSRTFQIGQLQPWLDLTHEVKKLSSGDLLKLERNL
;
A
#
# COMPACT_ATOMS: atom_id res chain seq x y z
N GLY A 1 0.36 -2.98 0.05
CA GLY A 1 0.48 -1.54 -0.34
C GLY A 1 0.46 -0.64 0.89
N TRP A 2 1.24 0.46 0.91
CA TRP A 2 1.28 1.38 2.07
C TRP A 2 0.03 2.27 2.10
N ALA A 3 -0.94 1.90 2.92
CA ALA A 3 -2.18 2.65 3.09
C ALA A 3 -2.45 2.87 4.58
N LYS A 4 -2.67 4.12 4.97
CA LYS A 4 -3.14 4.45 6.32
C LYS A 4 -4.59 4.01 6.45
N GLN A 5 -4.83 2.88 7.12
CA GLN A 5 -6.17 2.44 7.43
C GLN A 5 -6.63 3.12 8.72
N LYS A 6 -7.40 4.21 8.60
CA LYS A 6 -8.05 4.85 9.75
C LYS A 6 -9.47 4.30 9.87
N GLN A 7 -9.73 3.52 10.91
CA GLN A 7 -11.08 3.01 11.19
C GLN A 7 -11.99 4.16 11.61
N MET A 8 -13.17 4.25 10.98
CA MET A 8 -14.21 5.20 11.39
C MET A 8 -14.95 4.63 12.59
N THR A 9 -14.44 4.92 13.80
CA THR A 9 -15.13 4.59 15.04
C THR A 9 -16.35 5.50 15.24
N THR A 10 -17.32 5.06 16.06
CA THR A 10 -18.54 5.82 16.36
C THR A 10 -18.24 7.24 16.87
N LEU A 11 -17.19 7.38 17.68
CA LEU A 11 -16.71 8.69 18.17
C LEU A 11 -16.19 9.57 17.03
N ASN A 12 -15.42 9.02 16.09
CA ASN A 12 -14.94 9.77 14.92
C ASN A 12 -16.11 10.30 14.08
N LEU A 13 -17.20 9.54 13.97
CA LEU A 13 -18.41 9.94 13.26
C LEU A 13 -19.20 11.03 13.98
N LEU A 14 -19.32 10.95 15.31
CA LEU A 14 -19.98 11.99 16.12
C LEU A 14 -19.23 13.33 16.04
N ILE A 15 -17.91 13.29 16.17
CA ILE A 15 -17.06 14.49 16.05
C ILE A 15 -17.19 15.09 14.64
N LEU A 16 -17.13 14.26 13.60
CA LEU A 16 -17.31 14.73 12.23
C LEU A 16 -18.68 15.40 12.04
N ARG A 17 -19.75 14.83 12.60
CA ARG A 17 -21.09 15.46 12.57
C ARG A 17 -21.11 16.81 13.26
N ILE A 18 -20.53 16.93 14.46
CA ILE A 18 -20.48 18.21 15.19
C ILE A 18 -19.71 19.27 14.38
N VAL A 19 -18.57 18.89 13.79
CA VAL A 19 -17.78 19.77 12.90
C VAL A 19 -18.59 20.19 11.67
N MET A 20 -19.35 19.27 11.07
CA MET A 20 -20.21 19.59 9.93
C MET A 20 -21.35 20.55 10.29
N PHE A 21 -21.96 20.40 11.46
CA PHE A 21 -23.04 21.29 11.92
C PHE A 21 -22.55 22.69 12.31
N THR A 22 -21.30 22.81 12.77
CA THR A 22 -20.72 24.07 13.25
C THR A 22 -19.94 24.80 12.16
N LEU A 23 -18.81 24.25 11.72
CA LEU A 23 -17.92 24.87 10.72
C LEU A 23 -18.25 24.46 9.29
N GLY A 24 -18.64 23.19 9.09
CA GLY A 24 -18.93 22.66 7.75
C GLY A 24 -20.14 23.32 7.09
N ARG A 25 -21.08 23.86 7.87
CA ARG A 25 -22.22 24.64 7.37
C ARG A 25 -21.77 25.91 6.63
N PHE A 26 -20.74 26.58 7.13
CA PHE A 26 -20.27 27.85 6.57
C PHE A 26 -19.14 27.67 5.56
N PHE A 27 -18.32 26.61 5.69
CA PHE A 27 -17.16 26.35 4.82
C PHE A 27 -17.04 24.88 4.39
N PRO A 28 -18.02 24.33 3.64
CA PRO A 28 -18.03 22.92 3.24
C PRO A 28 -16.82 22.55 2.37
N ASN A 29 -16.36 23.47 1.53
CA ASN A 29 -15.20 23.25 0.66
C ASN A 29 -13.87 23.18 1.45
N LEU A 30 -13.75 23.91 2.56
CA LEU A 30 -12.58 23.85 3.43
C LEU A 30 -12.50 22.49 4.12
N ILE A 31 -13.61 22.03 4.71
CA ILE A 31 -13.67 20.71 5.35
C ILE A 31 -13.36 19.59 4.35
N ARG A 32 -13.92 19.67 3.12
CA ARG A 32 -13.61 18.73 2.05
C ARG A 32 -12.10 18.71 1.75
N LYS A 33 -11.48 19.87 1.55
CA LYS A 33 -10.05 19.98 1.26
C LYS A 33 -9.20 19.42 2.40
N LEU A 34 -9.55 19.69 3.66
CA LEU A 34 -8.86 19.16 4.83
C LEU A 34 -8.97 17.64 4.92
N LEU A 35 -10.18 17.08 4.78
CA LEU A 35 -10.39 15.62 4.83
C LEU A 35 -9.69 14.92 3.68
N GLN A 36 -9.79 15.45 2.46
CA GLN A 36 -9.06 14.93 1.30
C GLN A 36 -7.55 15.00 1.53
N THR A 37 -7.06 16.08 2.14
CA THR A 37 -5.63 16.18 2.46
C THR A 37 -5.21 15.14 3.49
N VAL A 38 -5.99 14.93 4.55
CA VAL A 38 -5.66 13.95 5.60
C VAL A 38 -5.76 12.50 5.10
N LEU A 39 -6.75 12.21 4.24
CA LEU A 39 -7.07 10.84 3.83
C LEU A 39 -6.38 10.41 2.52
N ILE A 40 -6.15 11.35 1.61
CA ILE A 40 -5.72 11.06 0.23
C ILE A 40 -4.31 11.56 -0.03
N THR A 41 -4.05 12.88 0.12
CA THR A 41 -2.79 13.48 -0.38
C THR A 41 -1.68 13.60 0.67
N GLY A 42 -2.00 13.70 1.96
CA GLY A 42 -1.05 13.79 3.07
C GLY A 42 -0.46 12.45 3.51
N LYS A 43 -0.47 11.44 2.65
CA LYS A 43 0.12 10.13 2.93
C LYS A 43 1.64 10.29 2.98
N LYS A 44 2.27 9.78 4.05
CA LYS A 44 3.73 9.67 4.10
C LYS A 44 4.18 8.69 3.03
N ASN A 45 5.22 9.03 2.29
CA ASN A 45 5.87 8.13 1.35
C ASN A 45 6.27 6.85 2.10
N ALA A 46 6.02 5.71 1.48
CA ALA A 46 6.46 4.43 2.02
C ALA A 46 7.99 4.46 2.14
N PRO A 47 8.59 4.02 3.26
CA PRO A 47 10.04 4.01 3.46
C PRO A 47 10.75 2.90 2.67
N PHE A 48 10.13 2.44 1.58
CA PHE A 48 10.57 1.33 0.75
C PHE A 48 10.72 1.80 -0.70
N ARG A 49 11.80 1.39 -1.36
CA ARG A 49 12.02 1.62 -2.79
C ARG A 49 12.02 0.28 -3.49
N PHE A 50 11.10 0.13 -4.43
CA PHE A 50 10.94 -1.10 -5.22
C PHE A 50 11.48 -0.89 -6.62
N HIS A 51 12.23 -1.87 -7.11
CA HIS A 51 12.70 -1.95 -8.49
C HIS A 51 12.42 -3.35 -9.03
N ARG A 52 11.77 -3.43 -10.20
CA ARG A 52 11.57 -4.68 -10.95
C ARG A 52 12.28 -4.58 -12.27
N ARG A 53 13.09 -5.58 -12.57
CA ARG A 53 13.71 -5.77 -13.88
C ARG A 53 13.10 -7.01 -14.54
N LEU A 54 12.67 -6.83 -15.79
CA LEU A 54 12.16 -7.89 -16.65
C LEU A 54 13.14 -8.08 -17.79
N THR A 55 13.72 -9.26 -17.93
CA THR A 55 14.64 -9.61 -19.01
C THR A 55 14.14 -10.85 -19.71
N TRP A 56 14.09 -10.80 -21.04
CA TRP A 56 13.76 -11.97 -21.84
C TRP A 56 15.05 -12.74 -22.12
N GLN A 57 15.14 -13.97 -21.63
CA GLN A 57 16.32 -14.83 -21.78
C GLN A 57 15.85 -16.27 -21.98
N ASP A 58 16.50 -17.00 -22.89
CA ASP A 58 16.22 -18.44 -23.13
C ASP A 58 14.75 -18.77 -23.40
N GLY A 59 14.02 -17.85 -24.05
CA GLY A 59 12.61 -18.04 -24.40
C GLY A 59 11.63 -17.91 -23.24
N GLN A 60 12.07 -17.40 -22.09
CA GLN A 60 11.24 -17.17 -20.90
C GLN A 60 11.51 -15.79 -20.29
N TRP A 61 10.58 -15.30 -19.47
CA TRP A 61 10.75 -14.05 -18.73
C TRP A 61 11.55 -14.33 -17.46
N HIS A 62 12.70 -13.67 -17.32
CA HIS A 62 13.42 -13.59 -16.07
C HIS A 62 13.04 -12.29 -15.35
N VAL A 63 12.50 -12.42 -14.14
CA VAL A 63 12.02 -11.31 -13.30
C VAL A 63 12.90 -11.19 -12.07
N SER A 64 13.57 -10.06 -11.92
CA SER A 64 14.36 -9.72 -10.73
C SER A 64 13.69 -8.56 -9.99
N ASP A 65 13.33 -8.81 -8.74
CA ASP A 65 12.68 -7.88 -7.84
C ASP A 65 13.65 -7.48 -6.72
N GLU A 66 13.82 -6.17 -6.54
CA GLU A 66 14.62 -5.59 -5.46
C GLU A 66 13.77 -4.63 -4.62
N LEU A 67 13.79 -4.83 -3.31
CA LEU A 67 13.16 -3.93 -2.35
C LEU A 67 14.20 -3.42 -1.35
N GLN A 68 14.34 -2.10 -1.28
CA GLN A 68 15.29 -1.41 -0.41
C GLN A 68 14.55 -0.67 0.70
N ALA A 69 15.06 -0.76 1.93
CA ALA A 69 14.55 -0.02 3.07
C ALA A 69 15.71 0.52 3.92
N LYS A 70 15.52 1.69 4.55
CA LYS A 70 16.49 2.16 5.56
C LYS A 70 16.52 1.25 6.80
N SER A 71 15.38 0.66 7.13
CA SER A 71 15.23 -0.32 8.19
C SER A 71 14.07 -1.24 7.88
N TRP A 72 14.22 -2.52 8.20
CA TRP A 72 13.17 -3.54 8.16
C TRP A 72 12.44 -3.68 9.50
N GLN A 73 12.85 -2.91 10.51
CA GLN A 73 12.23 -2.93 11.83
C GLN A 73 10.75 -2.53 11.73
N GLY A 74 9.87 -3.35 12.29
CA GLY A 74 8.43 -3.12 12.28
C GLY A 74 7.72 -3.59 11.01
N VAL A 75 8.41 -4.25 10.07
CA VAL A 75 7.75 -5.01 9.01
C VAL A 75 7.14 -6.27 9.62
N ILE A 76 5.83 -6.42 9.49
CA ILE A 76 5.06 -7.54 10.07
C ILE A 76 4.98 -8.71 9.07
N ASP A 77 4.69 -8.38 7.82
CA ASP A 77 4.45 -9.31 6.72
C ASP A 77 4.98 -8.68 5.41
N ALA A 78 5.46 -9.52 4.51
CA ALA A 78 5.92 -9.13 3.18
C ALA A 78 5.58 -10.24 2.18
N GLY A 79 5.08 -9.86 1.00
CA GLY A 79 4.82 -10.82 -0.05
C GLY A 79 4.29 -10.19 -1.32
N ILE A 80 4.07 -11.04 -2.33
CA ILE A 80 3.60 -10.64 -3.65
C ILE A 80 2.25 -11.33 -3.89
N GLY A 81 1.24 -10.52 -4.25
CA GLY A 81 -0.09 -10.99 -4.65
C GLY A 81 -0.56 -10.27 -5.93
N GLY A 82 -1.48 -10.89 -6.66
CA GLY A 82 -1.97 -10.38 -7.94
C GLY A 82 -2.97 -9.22 -7.84
N ASP A 83 -3.47 -8.92 -6.65
CA ASP A 83 -4.64 -8.06 -6.43
C ASP A 83 -4.41 -6.91 -5.44
N GLN A 84 -3.18 -6.76 -4.89
CA GLN A 84 -2.88 -5.72 -3.91
C GLN A 84 -2.85 -4.32 -4.55
N THR A 85 -3.89 -3.52 -4.29
CA THR A 85 -3.90 -2.08 -4.57
C THR A 85 -4.08 -1.26 -3.29
N SER A 86 -3.40 -0.11 -3.22
CA SER A 86 -3.53 0.88 -2.15
C SER A 86 -4.70 1.86 -2.36
N ILE A 87 -5.46 1.68 -3.44
CA ILE A 87 -6.55 2.54 -3.87
C ILE A 87 -7.84 1.73 -3.75
N TYR A 88 -8.66 2.07 -2.76
CA TYR A 88 -9.99 1.48 -2.59
C TYR A 88 -11.01 2.36 -3.31
N VAL A 89 -11.29 2.07 -4.58
CA VAL A 89 -12.48 2.59 -5.25
C VAL A 89 -13.53 1.50 -5.15
N VAL A 90 -14.57 1.76 -4.36
CA VAL A 90 -15.64 0.82 -3.96
C VAL A 90 -16.37 0.15 -5.15
N MET A 91 -16.14 0.62 -6.39
CA MET A 91 -16.82 0.13 -7.60
C MET A 91 -15.89 -0.15 -8.80
N SER A 92 -14.57 -0.35 -8.64
CA SER A 92 -13.66 -0.47 -9.79
C SER A 92 -12.84 -1.76 -9.90
N ARG A 93 -13.11 -2.80 -9.09
CA ARG A 93 -12.41 -4.08 -9.22
C ARG A 93 -13.30 -5.10 -9.94
N THR A 94 -13.20 -5.14 -11.26
CA THR A 94 -13.67 -6.29 -12.01
C THR A 94 -12.79 -7.50 -11.67
N PHE A 95 -13.40 -8.68 -11.60
CA PHE A 95 -12.67 -9.91 -11.38
C PHE A 95 -11.66 -10.12 -12.52
N GLN A 96 -10.45 -10.54 -12.17
CA GLN A 96 -9.42 -10.95 -13.12
C GLN A 96 -8.80 -12.26 -12.64
N ILE A 97 -8.52 -13.19 -13.55
CA ILE A 97 -7.94 -14.51 -13.21
C ILE A 97 -6.63 -14.36 -12.42
N GLY A 98 -5.85 -13.31 -12.70
CA GLY A 98 -4.62 -13.01 -11.95
C GLY A 98 -4.82 -12.75 -10.45
N GLN A 99 -6.05 -12.46 -9.99
CA GLN A 99 -6.38 -12.32 -8.58
C GLN A 99 -6.36 -13.65 -7.82
N LEU A 100 -6.44 -14.78 -8.54
CA LEU A 100 -6.32 -16.12 -7.95
C LEU A 100 -4.86 -16.57 -7.79
N GLN A 101 -3.88 -15.75 -8.20
CA GLN A 101 -2.48 -16.06 -8.02
C GLN A 101 -2.18 -16.25 -6.52
N PRO A 102 -1.54 -17.37 -6.12
CA PRO A 102 -1.20 -17.61 -4.73
C PRO A 102 -0.36 -16.48 -4.15
N TRP A 103 -0.58 -16.18 -2.88
CA TRP A 103 0.27 -15.28 -2.12
C TRP A 103 1.69 -15.86 -2.03
N LEU A 104 2.66 -15.15 -2.58
CA LEU A 104 4.07 -15.47 -2.39
C LEU A 104 4.55 -14.80 -1.11
N ASP A 105 4.60 -15.57 -0.02
CA ASP A 105 5.07 -15.09 1.28
C ASP A 105 6.60 -14.94 1.30
N LEU A 106 7.06 -13.74 1.62
CA LEU A 106 8.46 -13.34 1.75
C LEU A 106 8.78 -12.86 3.18
N THR A 107 7.84 -13.01 4.11
CA THR A 107 7.96 -12.52 5.49
C THR A 107 9.19 -13.07 6.20
N HIS A 108 9.46 -14.37 6.01
CA HIS A 108 10.60 -15.02 6.62
C HIS A 108 11.93 -14.46 6.08
N GLU A 109 12.02 -14.20 4.77
CA GLU A 109 13.22 -13.64 4.16
C GLU A 109 13.45 -12.20 4.62
N VAL A 110 12.39 -11.39 4.70
CA VAL A 110 12.49 -10.02 5.23
C VAL A 110 12.94 -9.99 6.68
N LYS A 111 12.49 -10.93 7.52
CA LYS A 111 12.89 -10.99 8.94
C LYS A 111 14.37 -11.30 9.15
N LYS A 112 15.07 -11.84 8.14
CA LYS A 112 16.52 -12.07 8.17
C LYS A 112 17.34 -10.81 7.84
N LEU A 113 16.71 -9.78 7.28
CA LEU A 113 17.41 -8.60 6.78
C LEU A 113 17.74 -7.63 7.91
N SER A 114 18.99 -7.16 7.90
CA SER A 114 19.47 -6.07 8.74
C SER A 114 19.13 -4.71 8.12
N SER A 115 19.22 -3.64 8.91
CA SER A 115 18.91 -2.29 8.42
C SER A 115 19.85 -1.90 7.27
N GLY A 116 19.28 -1.49 6.13
CA GLY A 116 20.02 -1.16 4.91
C GLY A 116 20.19 -2.33 3.94
N ASP A 117 19.91 -3.57 4.36
CA ASP A 117 19.96 -4.73 3.48
C ASP A 117 18.86 -4.67 2.42
N LEU A 118 19.09 -5.38 1.33
CA LEU A 118 18.23 -5.36 0.16
C LEU A 118 17.57 -6.74 -0.01
N LEU A 119 16.24 -6.75 -0.07
CA LEU A 119 15.48 -7.96 -0.37
C LEU A 119 15.53 -8.20 -1.88
N LYS A 120 16.12 -9.33 -2.29
CA LYS A 120 16.18 -9.76 -3.69
C LYS A 120 15.33 -11.00 -3.91
N LEU A 121 14.63 -11.04 -5.04
CA LEU A 121 13.89 -12.20 -5.50
C LEU A 121 14.03 -12.34 -7.02
N GLU A 122 14.40 -13.53 -7.47
CA GLU A 122 14.50 -13.87 -8.89
C GLU A 122 13.53 -14.98 -9.24
N ARG A 123 12.86 -14.87 -10.39
CA ARG A 123 11.84 -15.81 -10.86
C ARG A 123 11.89 -15.95 -12.37
N ASN A 124 11.66 -17.16 -12.87
CA ASN A 124 11.46 -17.43 -14.29
C ASN A 124 9.96 -17.65 -14.54
N LEU A 125 9.39 -16.99 -15.56
CA LEU A 125 7.98 -17.03 -15.95
C LEU A 125 7.80 -17.37 -17.43
#